data_AF-A0A2R6NR64-F1
#
_entry.id   AF-A0A2R6NR64-F1
#
_cell.length_a   1.000
_cell.length_b   1.000
_cell.length_c   1.000
_cell.angle_alpha   90.00
_cell.angle_beta   90.00
_cell.angle_gamma   90.00
#
_symmetry.space_group_name_H-M   'P 1'
#
loop_
_entity.id
_entity.type
_entity.pdbx_description
1 polymer ?
#
loop_
_entity_poly.entity_id
_entity_poly.type
_entity_poly.pdbx_seq_one_letter_code
_entity_poly.pdbx_strand_id
1 'polypeptide(L)'
;MKKESLWTVARSGIDMILLSPEQLATKGFENLINDSELSCRICGFLVDEMHLINTWGKGFRKKFTQIGPLQSGLGGYSFPDFHWIVTENRKTIIFAPTISLGFRILADLWHKAPITPDRSKRLRLYNSLNPESFNEKSRHLFRNDPEAQVLIATDCLMQGVDFPNVQDVVIAGEPDEADEEEQKKGRAGRDRTVVQDARCILYYTKNALKTADHIVQGSRNQKKNEPSMGVSMARMLLAPCKTVEQDALYDNPVSDSPCTCQSCQVNPPPSYDTCICSGCITEDIPDLRRKKAKHINLVPRKHRLSRPMRKLGTDYLQEVRFHIYLTDRGNIRTLYVPPDVYLPDTTIKLLLDRFALLQSQNDLADTTKHTTYLVPFLDKLWGAICDLREIFDAMRTNKAWDRANGVLSGLGFDAEIEGGEGSNSEVDEIGGSADQNVGHQESSAAPNVAIVPTTR
;
A
#
# COMPACT_ATOMS: atom_id res chain seq x y z
N MET A 1 -5.50 -40.99 15.90
CA MET A 1 -6.80 -40.63 16.53
C MET A 1 -7.66 -39.95 15.49
N LYS A 2 -8.86 -40.49 15.19
CA LYS A 2 -9.85 -39.78 14.36
C LYS A 2 -10.30 -38.55 15.16
N LYS A 3 -10.13 -37.35 14.61
CA LYS A 3 -10.73 -36.14 15.20
C LYS A 3 -12.24 -36.36 15.25
N GLU A 4 -12.83 -36.34 16.45
CA GLU A 4 -14.28 -36.29 16.59
C GLU A 4 -14.80 -35.07 15.85
N SER A 5 -15.96 -35.24 15.19
CA SER A 5 -16.62 -34.15 14.48
C SER A 5 -16.95 -33.03 15.46
N LEU A 6 -16.55 -31.78 15.14
CA LEU A 6 -16.88 -30.59 15.91
C LEU A 6 -18.39 -30.55 16.27
N TRP A 7 -19.24 -30.96 15.33
CA TRP A 7 -20.69 -31.01 15.47
C TRP A 7 -21.19 -32.06 16.48
N THR A 8 -20.43 -33.13 16.70
CA THR A 8 -20.78 -34.17 17.68
C THR A 8 -20.43 -33.73 19.09
N VAL A 9 -19.26 -33.09 19.27
CA VAL A 9 -18.81 -32.57 20.56
C VAL A 9 -19.66 -31.37 20.99
N ALA A 10 -20.08 -30.53 20.04
CA ALA A 10 -20.92 -29.36 20.31
C ALA A 10 -22.28 -29.68 20.95
N ARG A 11 -22.77 -30.93 20.88
CA ARG A 11 -24.06 -31.34 21.44
C ARG A 11 -24.07 -31.46 22.96
N SER A 12 -22.92 -31.73 23.60
CA SER A 12 -22.86 -31.94 25.05
C SER A 12 -21.66 -31.25 25.70
N GLY A 13 -21.93 -30.55 26.81
CA GLY A 13 -20.87 -30.09 27.73
C GLY A 13 -20.04 -28.87 27.30
N ILE A 14 -20.48 -28.08 26.32
CA ILE A 14 -19.80 -26.83 25.91
C ILE A 14 -20.64 -25.60 26.25
N ASP A 15 -20.00 -24.56 26.79
CA ASP A 15 -20.61 -23.29 27.19
C ASP A 15 -20.60 -22.22 26.09
N MET A 16 -19.62 -22.26 25.18
CA MET A 16 -19.48 -21.31 24.07
C MET A 16 -18.97 -21.99 22.81
N ILE A 17 -19.63 -21.75 21.68
CA ILE A 17 -19.23 -22.24 20.35
C ILE A 17 -18.86 -21.01 19.49
N LEU A 18 -17.61 -20.96 19.02
CA LEU A 18 -17.12 -19.94 18.09
C LEU A 18 -17.14 -20.50 16.67
N LEU A 19 -17.86 -19.82 15.76
CA LEU A 19 -18.03 -20.24 14.37
C LEU A 19 -17.71 -19.07 13.44
N SER A 20 -17.08 -19.37 12.31
CA SER A 20 -16.96 -18.41 11.20
C SER A 20 -18.27 -18.34 10.38
N PRO A 21 -18.50 -17.25 9.61
CA PRO A 21 -19.67 -17.15 8.73
C PRO A 21 -19.80 -18.31 7.75
N GLU A 22 -18.68 -18.81 7.22
CA GLU A 22 -18.66 -19.95 6.30
C GLU A 22 -19.11 -21.25 7.00
N GLN A 23 -18.77 -21.42 8.28
CA GLN A 23 -19.20 -22.57 9.08
C GLN A 23 -20.70 -22.52 9.37
N LEU A 24 -21.27 -21.33 9.57
CA LEU A 24 -22.73 -21.13 9.72
C LEU A 24 -23.48 -21.54 8.44
N ALA A 25 -22.86 -21.40 7.27
CA ALA A 25 -23.46 -21.81 5.99
C ALA A 25 -23.36 -23.31 5.70
N THR A 26 -22.79 -24.12 6.61
CA THR A 26 -22.65 -25.57 6.40
C THR A 26 -23.88 -26.36 6.85
N LYS A 27 -24.18 -27.47 6.16
CA LYS A 27 -25.19 -28.45 6.61
C LYS A 27 -24.88 -29.05 7.99
N GLY A 28 -23.62 -29.03 8.42
CA GLY A 28 -23.21 -29.46 9.75
C GLY A 28 -23.80 -28.58 10.85
N PHE A 29 -23.74 -27.26 10.66
CA PHE A 29 -24.35 -26.29 11.57
C PHE A 29 -25.88 -26.37 11.54
N GLU A 30 -26.48 -26.50 10.35
CA GLU A 30 -27.93 -26.67 10.20
C GLU A 30 -28.45 -27.90 10.96
N ASN A 31 -27.73 -29.02 10.90
CA ASN A 31 -28.08 -30.21 11.68
C ASN A 31 -27.82 -30.05 13.19
N LEU A 32 -26.86 -29.20 13.57
CA LEU A 32 -26.54 -28.92 14.97
C LEU A 32 -27.60 -28.03 15.61
N ILE A 33 -28.06 -26.98 14.94
CA ILE A 33 -29.06 -26.05 15.47
C ILE A 33 -30.45 -26.69 15.60
N ASN A 34 -30.73 -27.66 14.72
CA ASN A 34 -31.96 -28.46 14.76
C ASN A 34 -31.89 -29.64 15.76
N ASP A 35 -30.78 -29.82 16.46
CA ASP A 35 -30.65 -30.83 17.52
C ASP A 35 -31.45 -30.41 18.76
N SER A 36 -32.33 -31.29 19.24
CA SER A 36 -33.24 -31.00 20.35
C SER A 36 -32.53 -30.77 21.68
N GLU A 37 -31.37 -31.41 21.89
CA GLU A 37 -30.62 -31.31 23.15
C GLU A 37 -29.83 -30.00 23.22
N LEU A 38 -29.24 -29.58 22.10
CA LEU A 38 -28.55 -28.30 22.02
C LEU A 38 -29.51 -27.10 22.00
N SER A 39 -30.57 -27.15 21.20
CA SER A 39 -31.51 -26.03 21.04
C SER A 39 -32.13 -25.58 22.36
N CYS A 40 -32.39 -26.50 23.29
CA CYS A 40 -32.89 -26.19 24.63
C CYS A 40 -31.86 -25.49 25.54
N ARG A 41 -30.57 -25.50 25.17
CA ARG A 41 -29.46 -24.91 25.93
C ARG A 41 -28.94 -23.59 25.35
N ILE A 42 -29.37 -23.21 24.15
CA ILE A 42 -28.89 -21.97 23.52
C ILE A 42 -29.46 -20.78 24.26
N CYS A 43 -28.58 -20.04 24.94
CA CYS A 43 -28.95 -18.85 25.70
C CYS A 43 -28.88 -17.56 24.86
N GLY A 44 -28.18 -17.57 23.72
CA GLY A 44 -28.07 -16.42 22.82
C GLY A 44 -27.07 -16.63 21.70
N PHE A 45 -27.14 -15.76 20.69
CA PHE A 45 -26.16 -15.65 19.63
C PHE A 45 -25.36 -14.36 19.80
N LEU A 46 -24.04 -14.45 19.72
CA LEU A 46 -23.15 -13.29 19.73
C LEU A 46 -22.47 -13.22 18.37
N VAL A 47 -22.61 -12.08 17.69
CA VAL A 47 -21.87 -11.76 16.48
C VAL A 47 -20.70 -10.88 16.90
N ASP A 48 -19.51 -11.47 16.91
CA ASP A 48 -18.27 -10.70 17.05
C ASP A 48 -18.03 -9.91 15.76
N GLU A 49 -17.50 -8.70 15.88
CA GLU A 49 -17.25 -7.80 14.75
C GLU A 49 -18.48 -7.55 13.85
N MET A 50 -19.65 -7.31 14.48
CA MET A 50 -20.93 -7.00 13.82
C MET A 50 -20.84 -5.88 12.76
N HIS A 51 -19.81 -5.01 12.83
CA HIS A 51 -19.51 -4.03 11.81
C HIS A 51 -19.31 -4.63 10.40
N LEU A 52 -18.99 -5.93 10.30
CA LEU A 52 -18.89 -6.69 9.04
C LEU A 52 -20.25 -7.04 8.41
N ILE A 53 -21.37 -6.85 9.12
CA ILE A 53 -22.74 -7.23 8.70
C ILE A 53 -23.63 -6.00 8.40
N ASN A 54 -23.01 -4.84 8.14
CA ASN A 54 -23.65 -3.54 7.91
C ASN A 54 -24.07 -2.83 9.22
N THR A 55 -23.19 -1.91 9.64
CA THR A 55 -23.40 -0.66 10.39
C THR A 55 -24.19 -0.65 11.72
N TRP A 56 -23.49 -0.36 12.84
CA TRP A 56 -23.76 0.64 13.92
C TRP A 56 -23.25 0.23 15.33
N GLY A 57 -22.94 1.22 16.18
CA GLY A 57 -22.80 1.04 17.64
C GLY A 57 -22.19 2.23 18.41
N LYS A 58 -23.00 2.91 19.24
CA LYS A 58 -22.70 4.13 20.03
C LYS A 58 -21.55 3.94 21.03
N GLY A 59 -20.46 4.69 20.83
CA GLY A 59 -19.35 4.80 21.77
C GLY A 59 -18.00 4.93 21.06
N PHE A 60 -17.80 6.01 20.32
CA PHE A 60 -16.65 6.15 19.44
C PHE A 60 -15.50 6.94 20.07
N ARG A 61 -14.28 6.44 19.86
CA ARG A 61 -13.06 6.93 20.50
C ARG A 61 -12.48 8.11 19.69
N LYS A 62 -12.56 9.33 20.22
CA LYS A 62 -11.88 10.51 19.65
C LYS A 62 -10.37 10.29 19.71
N LYS A 63 -9.70 10.21 18.55
CA LYS A 63 -8.23 10.08 18.42
C LYS A 63 -7.66 11.18 17.52
N PHE A 64 -6.38 11.46 17.72
CA PHE A 64 -5.60 12.41 16.93
C PHE A 64 -5.49 11.93 15.48
N THR A 65 -6.37 12.42 14.60
CA THR A 65 -6.27 12.18 13.15
C THR A 65 -5.49 13.32 12.49
N GLN A 66 -4.27 13.00 12.08
CA GLN A 66 -3.40 13.80 11.24
C GLN A 66 -3.64 13.40 9.78
N ILE A 67 -3.99 14.34 8.91
CA ILE A 67 -4.27 14.05 7.48
C ILE A 67 -3.37 14.95 6.64
N GLY A 68 -2.38 14.35 5.97
CA GLY A 68 -1.33 15.07 5.25
C GLY A 68 -1.16 14.60 3.80
N PRO A 69 -0.78 15.50 2.87
CA PRO A 69 -0.52 15.10 1.49
C PRO A 69 0.79 14.30 1.41
N LEU A 70 0.75 13.20 0.67
CA LEU A 70 1.94 12.50 0.21
C LEU A 70 2.70 13.36 -0.79
N GLN A 71 3.97 13.59 -0.47
CA GLN A 71 4.86 14.34 -1.35
C GLN A 71 5.50 13.41 -2.40
N SER A 72 5.68 12.15 -2.03
CA SER A 72 6.03 11.05 -2.94
C SER A 72 4.79 10.31 -3.46
N GLY A 73 4.77 9.94 -4.74
CA GLY A 73 3.66 9.12 -5.25
C GLY A 73 3.75 7.67 -4.75
N LEU A 74 2.61 7.04 -4.47
CA LEU A 74 2.53 5.63 -4.05
C LEU A 74 3.05 4.63 -5.10
N GLY A 75 3.24 5.06 -6.35
CA GLY A 75 3.82 4.26 -7.43
C GLY A 75 5.35 4.12 -7.38
N GLY A 76 6.04 4.85 -6.49
CA GLY A 76 7.50 4.84 -6.41
C GLY A 76 8.10 3.77 -5.50
N TYR A 77 9.41 3.89 -5.27
CA TYR A 77 10.21 3.03 -4.38
C TYR A 77 10.91 3.84 -3.26
N SER A 78 10.57 5.12 -3.13
CA SER A 78 11.08 5.97 -2.06
C SER A 78 9.94 6.79 -1.48
N PHE A 79 9.83 6.75 -0.15
CA PHE A 79 8.76 7.33 0.63
C PHE A 79 9.34 8.23 1.74
N PRO A 80 9.92 9.40 1.39
CA PRO A 80 10.50 10.33 2.36
C PRO A 80 9.55 10.72 3.50
N ASP A 81 8.25 10.77 3.18
CA ASP A 81 7.15 11.03 4.11
C ASP A 81 7.08 10.01 5.27
N PHE A 82 7.71 8.84 5.14
CA PHE A 82 7.76 7.79 6.17
C PHE A 82 9.10 7.69 6.90
N HIS A 83 10.13 8.45 6.49
CA HIS A 83 11.50 8.29 7.03
C HIS A 83 11.60 8.65 8.52
N TRP A 84 10.73 9.55 9.01
CA TRP A 84 10.66 9.90 10.43
C TRP A 84 10.32 8.69 11.32
N ILE A 85 9.58 7.70 10.79
CA ILE A 85 9.13 6.52 11.55
C ILE A 85 10.33 5.76 12.11
N VAL A 86 11.39 5.59 11.32
CA VAL A 86 12.58 4.84 11.74
C VAL A 86 13.55 5.68 12.59
N THR A 87 13.37 7.01 12.65
CA THR A 87 14.20 7.91 13.46
C THR A 87 13.59 8.20 14.83
N GLU A 88 12.26 8.32 14.94
CA GLU A 88 11.59 8.64 16.21
C GLU A 88 11.50 7.45 17.19
N ASN A 89 11.82 6.24 16.71
CA ASN A 89 11.80 5.00 17.49
C ASN A 89 10.46 4.69 18.19
N ARG A 90 9.35 5.14 17.60
CA ARG A 90 7.99 4.88 18.11
C ARG A 90 7.42 3.60 17.55
N LYS A 91 6.63 2.90 18.35
CA LYS A 91 5.99 1.63 17.97
C LYS A 91 4.85 1.88 16.99
N THR A 92 5.07 1.52 15.72
CA THR A 92 4.29 2.03 14.59
C THR A 92 3.70 0.89 13.75
N ILE A 93 2.42 1.00 13.38
CA ILE A 93 1.80 0.18 12.34
C ILE A 93 1.65 1.03 11.08
N ILE A 94 2.03 0.49 9.93
CA ILE A 94 1.82 1.14 8.63
C ILE A 94 0.83 0.29 7.82
N PHE A 95 -0.36 0.81 7.54
CA PHE A 95 -1.31 0.18 6.62
C PHE A 95 -0.99 0.56 5.18
N ALA A 96 -0.71 -0.46 4.36
CA ALA A 96 -0.51 -0.34 2.93
C ALA A 96 -1.68 -1.01 2.18
N PRO A 97 -2.34 -0.31 1.23
CA PRO A 97 -3.45 -0.86 0.44
C PRO A 97 -3.14 -2.15 -0.30
N THR A 98 -1.89 -2.35 -0.70
CA THR A 98 -1.47 -3.56 -1.43
C THR A 98 -0.20 -4.15 -0.83
N ILE A 99 -0.04 -5.46 -1.01
CA ILE A 99 1.16 -6.18 -0.58
C ILE A 99 2.41 -5.61 -1.27
N SER A 100 2.30 -5.27 -2.55
CA SER A 100 3.38 -4.65 -3.32
C SER A 100 3.79 -3.29 -2.75
N LEU A 101 2.84 -2.44 -2.38
CA LEU A 101 3.15 -1.17 -1.72
C LEU A 101 3.78 -1.39 -0.34
N GLY A 102 3.24 -2.30 0.47
CA GLY A 102 3.81 -2.64 1.77
C GLY A 102 5.26 -3.13 1.67
N PHE A 103 5.56 -3.96 0.67
CA PHE A 103 6.93 -4.41 0.40
C PHE A 103 7.87 -3.26 -0.01
N ARG A 104 7.43 -2.34 -0.88
CA ARG A 104 8.24 -1.18 -1.28
C ARG A 104 8.49 -0.22 -0.12
N ILE A 105 7.49 0.01 0.74
CA ILE A 105 7.64 0.80 1.98
C ILE A 105 8.65 0.13 2.91
N LEU A 106 8.50 -1.19 3.14
CA LEU A 106 9.46 -1.95 3.95
C LEU A 106 10.88 -1.77 3.40
N ALA A 107 11.05 -1.95 2.10
CA ALA A 107 12.35 -1.80 1.46
C ALA A 107 12.91 -0.39 1.72
N ASP A 108 12.20 0.69 1.41
CA ASP A 108 12.70 2.05 1.63
C ASP A 108 13.04 2.32 3.10
N LEU A 109 12.17 1.94 4.05
CA LEU A 109 12.43 2.12 5.48
C LEU A 109 13.62 1.29 5.98
N TRP A 110 13.79 0.07 5.47
CA TRP A 110 14.94 -0.79 5.75
C TRP A 110 16.26 -0.09 5.41
N HIS A 111 16.28 0.71 4.34
CA HIS A 111 17.44 1.49 3.91
C HIS A 111 17.73 2.72 4.78
N LYS A 112 16.67 3.33 5.34
CA LYS A 112 16.78 4.55 6.15
C LYS A 112 16.98 4.25 7.62
N ALA A 113 16.55 3.08 8.07
CA ALA A 113 16.77 2.64 9.44
C ALA A 113 18.27 2.45 9.71
N PRO A 114 18.74 2.82 10.92
CA PRO A 114 20.08 2.49 11.38
C PRO A 114 20.39 0.99 11.21
N ILE A 115 21.64 0.67 10.86
CA ILE A 115 22.07 -0.73 10.71
C ILE A 115 22.23 -1.33 12.11
N THR A 116 21.35 -2.26 12.47
CA THR A 116 21.40 -3.05 13.70
C THR A 116 21.42 -4.55 13.39
N PRO A 117 21.98 -5.40 14.26
CA PRO A 117 22.02 -6.86 14.05
C PRO A 117 20.63 -7.49 13.84
N ASP A 118 19.61 -6.91 14.48
CA ASP A 118 18.24 -7.44 14.53
C ASP A 118 17.22 -6.59 13.75
N ARG A 119 17.66 -5.94 12.67
CA ARG A 119 16.79 -5.08 11.84
C ARG A 119 15.54 -5.80 11.30
N SER A 120 15.62 -7.12 11.06
CA SER A 120 14.49 -7.98 10.65
C SER A 120 13.48 -8.29 11.76
N LYS A 121 13.85 -8.07 13.03
CA LYS A 121 12.91 -8.05 14.16
C LYS A 121 12.28 -6.67 14.28
N ARG A 122 13.06 -5.62 14.04
CA ARG A 122 12.63 -4.22 14.14
C ARG A 122 11.58 -3.81 13.10
N LEU A 123 11.75 -4.20 11.84
CA LEU A 123 10.85 -3.91 10.72
C LEU A 123 10.26 -5.21 10.21
N ARG A 124 8.94 -5.36 10.26
CA ARG A 124 8.25 -6.58 9.82
C ARG A 124 7.12 -6.28 8.84
N LEU A 125 6.99 -7.12 7.82
CA LEU A 125 5.87 -7.10 6.89
C LEU A 125 4.82 -8.13 7.33
N TYR A 126 3.55 -7.76 7.33
CA TYR A 126 2.44 -8.62 7.72
C TYR A 126 1.38 -8.62 6.62
N ASN A 127 1.26 -9.73 5.90
CA ASN A 127 0.27 -9.87 4.84
C ASN A 127 -0.09 -11.36 4.63
N SER A 128 -1.07 -11.61 3.78
CA SER A 128 -1.56 -12.96 3.47
C SER A 128 -0.60 -13.83 2.64
N LEU A 129 0.42 -13.25 1.99
CA LEU A 129 1.44 -14.04 1.27
C LEU A 129 2.52 -14.61 2.20
N ASN A 130 2.64 -14.09 3.42
CA ASN A 130 3.56 -14.65 4.40
C ASN A 130 3.04 -16.00 4.93
N PRO A 131 3.93 -16.96 5.23
CA PRO A 131 3.54 -18.16 5.96
C PRO A 131 2.89 -17.82 7.31
N GLU A 132 1.91 -18.61 7.74
CA GLU A 132 1.20 -18.41 9.00
C GLU A 132 2.17 -18.30 10.19
N SER A 133 3.17 -19.19 10.26
CA SER A 133 4.22 -19.18 11.29
C SER A 133 5.03 -17.89 11.32
N PHE A 134 5.22 -17.24 10.17
CA PHE A 134 5.88 -15.93 10.09
C PHE A 134 4.97 -14.82 10.64
N ASN A 135 3.68 -14.84 10.31
CA ASN A 135 2.70 -13.87 10.80
C ASN A 135 2.47 -14.03 12.31
N GLU A 136 2.41 -15.26 12.84
CA GLU A 136 2.41 -15.57 14.27
C GLU A 136 3.63 -15.01 14.98
N LYS A 137 4.83 -15.31 14.47
CA LYS A 137 6.08 -14.77 15.01
C LYS A 137 6.11 -13.24 14.96
N SER A 138 5.58 -12.64 13.90
CA SER A 138 5.49 -11.18 13.77
C SER A 138 4.57 -10.56 14.82
N ARG A 139 3.40 -11.16 15.07
CA ARG A 139 2.48 -10.72 16.14
C ARG A 139 3.15 -10.84 17.51
N HIS A 140 3.80 -11.98 17.78
CA HIS A 140 4.48 -12.21 19.05
C HIS A 140 5.62 -11.19 19.28
N LEU A 141 6.51 -11.01 18.30
CA LEU A 141 7.59 -10.03 18.37
C LEU A 141 7.01 -8.62 18.55
N PHE A 142 6.07 -8.22 17.70
CA PHE A 142 5.51 -6.87 17.79
C PHE A 142 4.77 -6.63 19.11
N ARG A 143 4.16 -7.63 19.75
CA ARG A 143 3.55 -7.44 21.07
C ARG A 143 4.59 -7.32 22.19
N ASN A 144 5.56 -8.22 22.22
CA ASN A 144 6.38 -8.49 23.41
C ASN A 144 7.82 -7.96 23.32
N ASP A 145 8.35 -7.79 22.12
CA ASP A 145 9.73 -7.38 21.89
C ASP A 145 9.83 -5.85 21.82
N PRO A 146 10.64 -5.20 22.67
CA PRO A 146 10.86 -3.75 22.62
C PRO A 146 11.63 -3.30 21.37
N GLU A 147 12.41 -4.18 20.74
CA GLU A 147 13.12 -3.86 19.50
C GLU A 147 12.20 -3.95 18.27
N ALA A 148 11.09 -4.68 18.36
CA ALA A 148 10.09 -4.75 17.30
C ALA A 148 9.30 -3.43 17.22
N GLN A 149 9.72 -2.58 16.29
CA GLN A 149 9.30 -1.19 16.21
C GLN A 149 8.22 -0.94 15.17
N VAL A 150 8.34 -1.50 13.96
CA VAL A 150 7.47 -1.17 12.82
C VAL A 150 6.85 -2.42 12.22
N LEU A 151 5.53 -2.44 12.12
CA LEU A 151 4.76 -3.48 11.44
C LEU A 151 4.05 -2.88 10.22
N ILE A 152 4.53 -3.20 9.02
CA ILE A 152 3.87 -2.80 7.77
C ILE A 152 2.87 -3.89 7.40
N ALA A 153 1.59 -3.55 7.28
CA ALA A 153 0.53 -4.50 7.08
C ALA A 153 -0.46 -4.11 5.98
N THR A 154 -1.09 -5.11 5.38
CA THR A 154 -2.35 -4.93 4.63
C THR A 154 -3.55 -5.04 5.58
N ASP A 155 -4.75 -4.90 5.05
CA ASP A 155 -6.01 -4.97 5.81
C ASP A 155 -6.25 -6.31 6.53
N CYS A 156 -5.49 -7.36 6.21
CA CYS A 156 -5.49 -8.60 6.98
C CYS A 156 -5.12 -8.42 8.46
N LEU A 157 -4.47 -7.32 8.85
CA LEU A 157 -4.21 -7.03 10.27
C LEU A 157 -5.46 -6.46 10.97
N MET A 158 -6.50 -6.07 10.23
CA MET A 158 -7.71 -5.42 10.78
C MET A 158 -8.55 -6.33 11.68
N GLN A 159 -8.33 -7.64 11.68
CA GLN A 159 -9.14 -8.60 12.44
C GLN A 159 -8.28 -9.41 13.43
N GLY A 160 -8.79 -9.65 14.64
CA GLY A 160 -8.23 -10.65 15.59
C GLY A 160 -6.83 -10.35 16.15
N VAL A 161 -6.31 -9.13 15.99
CA VAL A 161 -5.01 -8.73 16.54
C VAL A 161 -5.15 -7.54 17.48
N ASP A 162 -4.81 -7.79 18.73
CA ASP A 162 -4.72 -6.81 19.79
C ASP A 162 -3.23 -6.49 20.08
N PHE A 163 -2.90 -5.21 20.17
CA PHE A 163 -1.58 -4.72 20.54
C PHE A 163 -1.79 -3.54 21.49
N PRO A 164 -1.41 -3.66 22.78
CA PRO A 164 -1.73 -2.63 23.78
C PRO A 164 -0.90 -1.35 23.63
N ASN A 165 0.34 -1.49 23.13
CA ASN A 165 1.40 -0.48 23.17
C ASN A 165 1.71 0.17 21.80
N VAL A 166 0.77 0.16 20.86
CA VAL A 166 0.96 0.85 19.57
C VAL A 166 0.89 2.35 19.79
N GLN A 167 1.95 3.05 19.43
CA GLN A 167 2.04 4.50 19.58
C GLN A 167 1.49 5.21 18.34
N ASP A 168 1.86 4.74 17.15
CA ASP A 168 1.47 5.38 15.90
C ASP A 168 0.79 4.40 14.94
N VAL A 169 -0.26 4.84 14.28
CA VAL A 169 -0.82 4.20 13.09
C VAL A 169 -0.64 5.14 11.91
N VAL A 170 -0.04 4.64 10.83
CA VAL A 170 0.15 5.36 9.57
C VAL A 170 -0.65 4.65 8.48
N ILE A 171 -1.47 5.37 7.73
CA ILE A 171 -2.25 4.83 6.61
C ILE A 171 -1.70 5.42 5.31
N ALA A 172 -1.17 4.57 4.44
CA ALA A 172 -0.49 4.97 3.21
C ALA A 172 -1.46 4.95 2.00
N GLY A 173 -2.03 6.10 1.67
CA GLY A 173 -3.13 6.20 0.71
C GLY A 173 -4.47 6.28 1.44
N GLU A 174 -5.47 6.75 0.71
CA GLU A 174 -6.82 6.97 1.19
C GLU A 174 -7.57 5.64 1.27
N PRO A 175 -8.18 5.29 2.42
CA PRO A 175 -9.19 4.24 2.48
C PRO A 175 -10.39 4.57 1.60
N ASP A 176 -11.17 3.55 1.27
CA ASP A 176 -12.36 3.73 0.45
C ASP A 176 -13.46 4.39 1.29
N GLU A 177 -13.67 3.91 2.51
CA GLU A 177 -14.66 4.43 3.45
C GLU A 177 -14.02 4.94 4.74
N ALA A 178 -14.66 5.92 5.39
CA ALA A 178 -14.22 6.45 6.68
C ALA A 178 -14.19 5.38 7.78
N ASP A 179 -15.03 4.33 7.69
CA ASP A 179 -15.05 3.21 8.63
C ASP A 179 -13.75 2.42 8.63
N GLU A 180 -13.13 2.26 7.46
CA GLU A 180 -11.83 1.61 7.37
C GLU A 180 -10.73 2.44 8.02
N GLU A 181 -10.77 3.77 7.81
CA GLU A 181 -9.89 4.74 8.46
C GLU A 181 -10.03 4.64 9.98
N GLU A 182 -11.27 4.60 10.49
CA GLU A 182 -11.60 4.46 11.91
C GLU A 182 -11.08 3.14 12.49
N GLN A 183 -11.30 2.01 11.80
CA GLN A 183 -10.81 0.71 12.27
C GLN A 183 -9.29 0.64 12.31
N LYS A 184 -8.61 1.20 11.30
CA LYS A 184 -7.15 1.29 11.23
C LYS A 184 -6.62 2.16 12.38
N LYS A 185 -7.14 3.38 12.53
CA LYS A 185 -6.74 4.34 13.58
C LYS A 185 -7.11 3.86 14.99
N GLY A 186 -8.13 3.02 15.10
CA GLY A 186 -8.57 2.32 16.31
C GLY A 186 -7.47 1.50 17.00
N ARG A 187 -6.37 1.18 16.28
CA ARG A 187 -5.27 0.34 16.78
C ARG A 187 -4.22 1.07 17.60
N ALA A 188 -4.03 2.38 17.43
CA ALA A 188 -3.11 3.16 18.24
C ALA A 188 -3.64 3.33 19.68
N GLY A 189 -2.80 3.37 20.71
CA GLY A 189 -3.19 3.70 22.08
C GLY A 189 -4.35 2.86 22.64
N ARG A 190 -4.32 1.54 22.41
CA ARG A 190 -5.33 0.62 22.98
C ARG A 190 -5.26 0.57 24.51
N ASP A 191 -4.05 0.56 25.06
CA ASP A 191 -3.81 0.72 26.49
C ASP A 191 -3.26 2.12 26.79
N ARG A 192 -4.10 2.96 27.40
CA ARG A 192 -3.78 4.35 27.73
C ARG A 192 -2.85 4.49 28.93
N THR A 193 -2.72 3.44 29.75
CA THR A 193 -1.74 3.42 30.83
C THR A 193 -0.32 3.29 30.28
N VAL A 194 -0.19 2.72 29.08
CA VAL A 194 1.08 2.51 28.38
C VAL A 194 1.35 3.59 27.33
N VAL A 195 0.33 4.04 26.61
CA VAL A 195 0.47 5.01 25.52
C VAL A 195 -0.46 6.20 25.76
N GLN A 196 0.13 7.35 26.10
CA GLN A 196 -0.61 8.58 26.40
C GLN A 196 -0.74 9.51 25.19
N ASP A 197 0.15 9.38 24.21
CA ASP A 197 0.33 10.30 23.08
C ASP A 197 0.16 9.58 21.73
N ALA A 198 -0.87 8.74 21.63
CA ALA A 198 -1.14 7.96 20.44
C ALA A 198 -1.48 8.84 19.23
N ARG A 199 -0.89 8.54 18.06
CA ARG A 199 -1.12 9.29 16.81
C ARG A 199 -1.69 8.39 15.72
N CYS A 200 -2.54 8.96 14.89
CA CYS A 200 -3.00 8.34 13.67
C CYS A 200 -2.77 9.30 12.50
N ILE A 201 -2.04 8.86 11.48
CA ILE A 201 -1.59 9.69 10.37
C ILE A 201 -2.04 9.09 9.06
N LEU A 202 -2.98 9.75 8.37
CA LEU A 202 -3.43 9.41 7.03
C LEU A 202 -2.65 10.23 5.99
N TYR A 203 -1.99 9.53 5.09
CA TYR A 203 -1.25 10.12 3.99
C TYR A 203 -2.04 9.97 2.68
N TYR A 204 -2.54 11.06 2.12
CA TYR A 204 -3.37 11.04 0.91
C TYR A 204 -2.56 11.44 -0.35
N THR A 205 -2.95 10.90 -1.50
CA THR A 205 -2.33 11.20 -2.80
C THR A 205 -2.59 12.64 -3.26
N LYS A 206 -1.74 13.17 -4.14
CA LYS A 206 -1.82 14.56 -4.61
C LYS A 206 -3.20 14.98 -5.16
N ASN A 207 -3.99 14.05 -5.70
CA ASN A 207 -5.29 14.35 -6.30
C ASN A 207 -6.47 14.10 -5.34
N ALA A 208 -6.24 13.56 -4.14
CA ALA A 208 -7.29 13.13 -3.21
C ALA A 208 -8.34 14.21 -2.94
N LEU A 209 -7.89 15.42 -2.59
CA LEU A 209 -8.79 16.52 -2.23
C LEU A 209 -9.65 16.96 -3.42
N LYS A 210 -9.11 16.90 -4.63
CA LYS A 210 -9.88 17.20 -5.85
C LYS A 210 -10.92 16.11 -6.13
N THR A 211 -10.52 14.85 -5.98
CA THR A 211 -11.44 13.72 -6.10
C THR A 211 -12.55 13.81 -5.05
N ALA A 212 -12.21 14.10 -3.80
CA ALA A 212 -13.16 14.27 -2.71
C ALA A 212 -14.15 15.41 -2.98
N ASP A 213 -13.67 16.55 -3.47
CA ASP A 213 -14.52 17.69 -3.82
C ASP A 213 -15.52 17.34 -4.93
N HIS A 214 -15.07 16.64 -5.97
CA HIS A 214 -15.95 16.15 -7.04
C HIS A 214 -17.02 15.17 -6.52
N ILE A 215 -16.64 14.25 -5.62
CA ILE A 215 -17.55 13.27 -5.00
C ILE A 215 -18.63 13.98 -4.19
N VAL A 216 -18.24 14.92 -3.32
CA VAL A 216 -19.17 15.65 -2.44
C VAL A 216 -20.10 16.56 -3.24
N GLN A 217 -19.63 17.16 -4.34
CA GLN A 217 -20.46 17.99 -5.23
C GLN A 217 -21.39 17.18 -6.14
N GLY A 218 -21.37 15.84 -6.08
CA GLY A 218 -22.28 14.99 -6.84
C GLY A 218 -22.01 14.94 -8.35
N SER A 219 -20.78 15.25 -8.78
CA SER A 219 -20.39 15.22 -10.19
C SER A 219 -20.32 13.77 -10.70
N ARG A 220 -21.46 13.23 -11.14
CA ARG A 220 -21.57 11.90 -11.76
C ARG A 220 -20.92 11.90 -13.15
N ASN A 221 -19.61 11.67 -13.19
CA ASN A 221 -18.96 11.12 -14.37
C ASN A 221 -18.10 9.94 -13.93
N GLN A 222 -18.75 8.83 -13.56
CA GLN A 222 -18.06 7.56 -13.37
C GLN A 222 -17.49 7.08 -14.71
N LYS A 223 -16.29 7.54 -15.06
CA LYS A 223 -15.45 6.82 -16.00
C LYS A 223 -14.96 5.56 -15.29
N LYS A 224 -14.95 4.43 -16.00
CA LYS A 224 -14.58 3.07 -15.54
C LYS A 224 -13.20 2.92 -14.85
N ASN A 225 -12.43 3.99 -14.65
CA ASN A 225 -11.06 3.99 -14.11
C ASN A 225 -10.80 5.09 -13.04
N GLU A 226 -11.82 5.62 -12.37
CA GLU A 226 -11.64 6.61 -11.28
C GLU A 226 -11.46 5.99 -9.88
N PRO A 227 -10.87 6.73 -8.91
CA PRO A 227 -10.50 6.22 -7.58
C PRO A 227 -11.70 5.73 -6.77
N SER A 228 -11.45 4.69 -5.95
CA SER A 228 -12.40 3.93 -5.14
C SER A 228 -13.03 4.69 -3.93
N MET A 229 -12.71 5.98 -3.75
CA MET A 229 -13.10 6.74 -2.56
C MET A 229 -14.61 6.96 -2.46
N GLY A 230 -15.19 6.56 -1.33
CA GLY A 230 -16.58 6.78 -0.95
C GLY A 230 -16.86 8.19 -0.42
N VAL A 231 -18.15 8.51 -0.33
CA VAL A 231 -18.63 9.83 0.13
C VAL A 231 -18.21 10.11 1.57
N SER A 232 -18.20 9.08 2.43
CA SER A 232 -17.83 9.21 3.85
C SER A 232 -16.38 9.68 4.00
N MET A 233 -15.45 9.04 3.28
CA MET A 233 -14.03 9.41 3.29
C MET A 233 -13.80 10.76 2.61
N ALA A 234 -14.51 11.06 1.52
CA ALA A 234 -14.43 12.35 0.86
C ALA A 234 -14.82 13.51 1.80
N ARG A 235 -15.93 13.37 2.52
CA ARG A 235 -16.34 14.33 3.56
C ARG A 235 -15.28 14.46 4.66
N MET A 236 -14.77 13.34 5.16
CA MET A 236 -13.73 13.32 6.18
C MET A 236 -12.45 14.06 5.73
N LEU A 237 -12.00 13.87 4.49
CA LEU A 237 -10.82 14.58 3.94
C LEU A 237 -11.03 16.09 3.86
N LEU A 238 -12.21 16.55 3.45
CA LEU A 238 -12.53 17.98 3.29
C LEU A 238 -12.94 18.68 4.58
N ALA A 239 -13.31 17.93 5.62
CA ALA A 239 -13.84 18.49 6.86
C ALA A 239 -12.88 19.49 7.53
N PRO A 240 -13.36 20.69 7.91
CA PRO A 240 -12.58 21.64 8.72
C PRO A 240 -12.19 21.09 10.09
N CYS A 241 -13.03 20.25 10.69
CA CYS A 241 -12.72 19.53 11.91
C CYS A 241 -13.06 18.05 11.73
N LYS A 242 -12.06 17.18 11.84
CA LYS A 242 -12.22 15.73 11.64
C LYS A 242 -13.09 15.10 12.72
N THR A 243 -12.96 15.56 13.97
CA THR A 243 -13.76 15.07 15.09
C THR A 243 -15.24 15.42 14.93
N VAL A 244 -15.57 16.65 14.51
CA VAL A 244 -16.97 17.05 14.29
C VAL A 244 -17.57 16.29 13.12
N GLU A 245 -16.82 16.11 12.03
CA GLU A 245 -17.28 15.31 10.90
C GLU A 245 -17.48 13.84 11.28
N GLN A 246 -16.57 13.28 12.07
CA GLN A 246 -16.69 11.93 12.60
C GLN A 246 -17.95 11.79 13.47
N ASP A 247 -18.18 12.75 14.37
CA ASP A 247 -19.38 12.75 15.20
C ASP A 247 -20.65 12.84 14.34
N ALA A 248 -20.64 13.62 13.26
CA ALA A 248 -21.75 13.71 12.32
C ALA A 248 -21.94 12.45 11.45
N LEU A 249 -20.87 11.76 11.05
CA LEU A 249 -20.94 10.53 10.26
C LEU A 249 -21.55 9.36 11.05
N TYR A 250 -21.29 9.32 12.36
CA TYR A 250 -21.74 8.23 13.25
C TYR A 250 -22.92 8.61 14.14
N ASP A 251 -23.57 9.75 13.88
CA ASP A 251 -24.68 10.28 14.69
C ASP A 251 -24.35 10.33 16.19
N ASN A 252 -23.09 10.69 16.51
CA ASN A 252 -22.67 10.90 17.89
C ASN A 252 -23.30 12.20 18.43
N PRO A 253 -23.74 12.20 19.69
CA PRO A 253 -24.28 13.41 20.30
C PRO A 253 -23.19 14.47 20.45
N VAL A 254 -23.55 15.73 20.21
CA VAL A 254 -22.65 16.89 20.33
C VAL A 254 -22.09 17.01 21.76
N SER A 255 -22.87 16.58 22.75
CA SER A 255 -22.46 16.44 24.15
C SER A 255 -22.59 14.99 24.57
N ASP A 256 -21.48 14.38 24.99
CA ASP A 256 -21.47 13.05 25.59
C ASP A 256 -21.27 13.18 27.10
N SER A 257 -22.33 12.96 27.87
CA SER A 257 -22.25 13.02 29.33
C SER A 257 -21.28 11.94 29.82
N PRO A 258 -20.36 12.23 30.75
CA PRO A 258 -19.39 11.26 31.22
C PRO A 258 -20.07 9.98 31.72
N CYS A 259 -19.61 8.83 31.25
CA CYS A 259 -20.11 7.54 31.72
C CYS A 259 -19.88 7.42 33.23
N THR A 260 -20.92 7.06 33.97
CA THR A 260 -20.90 6.97 35.44
C THR A 260 -20.51 5.59 35.97
N CYS A 261 -20.13 4.64 35.11
CA CYS A 261 -19.75 3.30 35.56
C CYS A 261 -18.41 3.34 36.33
N GLN A 262 -18.20 2.37 37.24
CA GLN A 262 -16.99 2.31 38.07
C GLN A 262 -15.70 2.32 37.25
N SER A 263 -15.68 1.62 36.11
CA SER A 263 -14.51 1.58 35.23
C SER A 263 -14.18 2.95 34.63
N CYS A 264 -15.17 3.68 34.12
CA CYS A 264 -14.99 5.02 33.56
C CYS A 264 -14.72 6.08 34.64
N GLN A 265 -15.16 5.88 35.88
CA GLN A 265 -14.77 6.76 36.99
C GLN A 265 -13.31 6.58 37.38
N VAL A 266 -12.79 5.34 37.34
CA VAL A 266 -11.37 5.05 37.62
C VAL A 266 -10.47 5.46 36.46
N ASN A 267 -10.91 5.22 35.22
CA ASN A 267 -10.17 5.53 33.99
C ASN A 267 -11.07 6.29 33.02
N PRO A 268 -11.31 7.60 33.23
CA PRO A 268 -12.15 8.39 32.35
C PRO A 268 -11.55 8.43 30.94
N PRO A 269 -12.39 8.40 29.89
CA PRO A 269 -11.90 8.63 28.55
C PRO A 269 -11.29 10.04 28.46
N PRO A 270 -10.20 10.22 27.69
CA PRO A 270 -9.60 11.52 27.50
C PRO A 270 -10.64 12.44 26.87
N SER A 271 -10.91 13.54 27.57
CA SER A 271 -11.67 14.68 27.06
C SER A 271 -10.67 15.78 26.75
N TYR A 272 -10.77 16.36 25.56
CA TYR A 272 -9.96 17.51 25.16
C TYR A 272 -10.84 18.74 25.17
N ASP A 273 -10.43 19.78 25.89
CA ASP A 273 -11.14 21.07 25.90
C ASP A 273 -11.19 21.70 24.50
N THR A 274 -10.21 21.37 23.65
CA THR A 274 -10.12 21.80 22.26
C THR A 274 -9.74 20.63 21.36
N CYS A 275 -10.40 20.50 20.20
CA CYS A 275 -10.05 19.47 19.21
C CYS A 275 -8.63 19.69 18.67
N ILE A 276 -7.87 18.60 18.54
CA ILE A 276 -6.49 18.62 18.09
C ILE A 276 -6.24 17.90 16.77
N CYS A 277 -7.29 17.69 15.97
CA CYS A 277 -7.14 17.14 14.63
C CYS A 277 -6.42 18.11 13.69
N SER A 278 -5.89 17.57 12.58
CA SER A 278 -5.21 18.33 11.52
C SER A 278 -5.98 19.51 10.93
N GLY A 279 -7.31 19.54 11.07
CA GLY A 279 -8.14 20.67 10.63
C GLY A 279 -8.26 21.80 11.66
N CYS A 280 -8.07 21.50 12.95
CA CYS A 280 -8.14 22.47 14.04
C CYS A 280 -6.77 23.00 14.47
N ILE A 281 -5.73 22.17 14.35
CA ILE A 281 -4.34 22.54 14.60
C ILE A 281 -3.57 22.34 13.31
N THR A 282 -3.03 23.42 12.76
CA THR A 282 -2.13 23.36 11.60
C THR A 282 -0.86 22.62 11.99
N GLU A 283 -0.64 21.46 11.38
CA GLU A 283 0.60 20.70 11.57
C GLU A 283 1.75 21.38 10.83
N ASP A 284 2.89 21.53 11.51
CA ASP A 284 4.15 21.95 10.89
C ASP A 284 4.78 20.74 10.18
N ILE A 285 4.11 20.26 9.11
CA ILE A 285 4.63 19.16 8.29
C ILE A 285 5.78 19.72 7.45
N PRO A 286 7.01 19.19 7.56
CA PRO A 286 8.12 19.65 6.74
C PRO A 286 7.77 19.59 5.26
N ASP A 287 7.92 20.70 4.55
CA ASP A 287 7.78 20.74 3.10
C ASP A 287 9.00 20.04 2.45
N LEU A 288 8.94 18.72 2.30
CA LEU A 288 9.95 17.92 1.57
C LEU A 288 9.73 18.00 0.04
N ARG A 289 8.85 18.88 -0.48
CA ARG A 289 8.63 19.05 -1.93
C ARG A 289 9.93 19.54 -2.55
N ARG A 290 10.72 18.61 -3.06
CA ARG A 290 11.86 18.94 -3.93
C ARG A 290 11.32 19.67 -5.15
N LYS A 291 11.64 20.96 -5.29
CA LYS A 291 11.52 21.67 -6.57
C LYS A 291 12.24 20.82 -7.61
N LYS A 292 11.52 20.28 -8.59
CA LYS A 292 12.16 19.60 -9.73
C LYS A 292 13.13 20.60 -10.34
N ALA A 293 14.43 20.37 -10.18
CA ALA A 293 15.44 21.16 -10.88
C ALA A 293 15.12 21.08 -12.38
N LYS A 294 15.19 22.22 -13.08
CA LYS A 294 15.08 22.21 -14.55
C LYS A 294 16.14 21.24 -15.07
N HIS A 295 15.70 20.15 -15.69
CA HIS A 295 16.59 19.12 -16.19
C HIS A 295 17.33 19.66 -17.42
N ILE A 296 18.50 20.26 -17.20
CA ILE A 296 19.39 20.67 -18.30
C ILE A 296 20.02 19.40 -18.84
N ASN A 297 19.65 19.04 -20.07
CA ASN A 297 20.29 17.93 -20.76
C ASN A 297 21.63 18.42 -21.33
N LEU A 298 22.71 18.01 -20.67
CA LEU A 298 24.09 18.37 -21.00
C LEU A 298 24.57 17.78 -22.34
N VAL A 299 23.84 16.81 -22.91
CA VAL A 299 24.19 16.17 -24.18
C VAL A 299 23.62 16.98 -25.35
N PRO A 300 24.44 17.41 -26.33
CA PRO A 300 23.97 18.05 -27.55
C PRO A 300 22.98 17.16 -28.31
N ARG A 301 21.95 17.75 -28.94
CA ARG A 301 20.87 17.00 -29.62
C ARG A 301 21.37 15.89 -30.55
N LYS A 302 22.42 16.15 -31.32
CA LYS A 302 23.03 15.19 -32.27
C LYS A 302 23.63 13.93 -31.63
N HIS A 303 23.94 13.97 -30.33
CA HIS A 303 24.51 12.84 -29.59
C HIS A 303 23.50 12.15 -28.67
N ARG A 304 22.25 12.61 -28.66
CA ARG A 304 21.19 12.00 -27.83
C ARG A 304 20.74 10.67 -28.44
N LEU A 305 20.42 9.72 -27.56
CA LEU A 305 19.80 8.46 -27.96
C LEU A 305 18.40 8.70 -28.54
N SER A 306 18.09 8.00 -29.64
CA SER A 306 16.75 7.97 -30.23
C SER A 306 15.75 7.23 -29.33
N ARG A 307 14.45 7.34 -29.61
CA ARG A 307 13.41 6.65 -28.82
C ARG A 307 13.57 5.11 -28.85
N PRO A 308 13.83 4.46 -30.00
CA PRO A 308 14.12 3.02 -30.03
C PRO A 308 15.36 2.64 -29.20
N MET A 309 16.46 3.38 -29.33
CA MET A 309 17.68 3.13 -28.56
C MET A 309 17.45 3.26 -27.06
N ARG A 310 16.64 4.24 -26.65
CA ARG A 310 16.28 4.42 -25.23
C ARG A 310 15.42 3.29 -24.69
N LYS A 311 14.50 2.75 -25.49
CA LYS A 311 13.70 1.58 -25.09
C LYS A 311 14.61 0.38 -24.87
N LEU A 312 15.40 0.01 -25.89
CA LEU A 312 16.35 -1.10 -25.82
C LEU A 312 17.33 -0.95 -24.65
N GLY A 313 17.91 0.24 -24.48
CA GLY A 313 18.82 0.50 -23.37
C GLY A 313 18.15 0.45 -21.99
N THR A 314 16.86 0.79 -21.89
CA THR A 314 16.11 0.65 -20.63
C THR A 314 15.91 -0.82 -20.31
N ASP A 315 15.43 -1.60 -21.28
CA ASP A 315 15.16 -3.02 -21.13
C ASP A 315 16.46 -3.77 -20.76
N TYR A 316 17.56 -3.52 -21.48
CA TYR A 316 18.88 -4.12 -21.20
C TYR A 316 19.40 -3.80 -19.79
N LEU A 317 19.30 -2.53 -19.36
CA LEU A 317 19.77 -2.14 -18.03
C LEU A 317 18.87 -2.65 -16.91
N GLN A 318 17.58 -2.88 -17.16
CA GLN A 318 16.68 -3.56 -16.22
C GLN A 318 17.06 -5.05 -16.06
N GLU A 319 17.52 -5.70 -17.12
CA GLU A 319 18.03 -7.07 -17.01
C GLU A 319 19.37 -7.13 -16.25
N VAL A 320 20.28 -6.20 -16.53
CA VAL A 320 21.53 -6.05 -15.77
C VAL A 320 21.24 -5.83 -14.28
N ARG A 321 20.21 -5.02 -13.95
CA ARG A 321 19.72 -4.84 -12.58
C ARG A 321 19.34 -6.18 -11.95
N PHE A 322 18.54 -7.01 -12.62
CA PHE A 322 18.16 -8.33 -12.12
C PHE A 322 19.37 -9.25 -11.93
N HIS A 323 20.32 -9.26 -12.87
CA HIS A 323 21.54 -10.04 -12.73
C HIS A 323 22.42 -9.59 -11.56
N ILE A 324 22.54 -8.30 -11.31
CA ILE A 324 23.25 -7.76 -10.14
C ILE A 324 22.56 -8.25 -8.86
N TYR A 325 21.24 -8.08 -8.78
CA TYR A 325 20.44 -8.54 -7.64
C TYR A 325 20.61 -10.04 -7.35
N LEU A 326 20.51 -10.88 -8.38
CA LEU A 326 20.67 -12.33 -8.22
C LEU A 326 22.07 -12.72 -7.75
N THR A 327 23.09 -11.96 -8.14
CA THR A 327 24.48 -12.18 -7.71
C THR A 327 24.66 -11.87 -6.21
N ASP A 328 23.94 -10.87 -5.68
CA ASP A 328 24.05 -10.44 -4.27
C ASP A 328 23.02 -11.11 -3.33
N ARG A 329 22.12 -11.94 -3.86
CA ARG A 329 20.98 -12.54 -3.14
C ARG A 329 21.36 -13.38 -1.90
N GLY A 330 22.62 -13.80 -1.79
CA GLY A 330 23.15 -14.52 -0.62
C GLY A 330 23.54 -13.62 0.57
N ASN A 331 23.51 -12.30 0.42
CA ASN A 331 23.98 -11.37 1.44
C ASN A 331 22.85 -11.01 2.42
N ILE A 332 23.03 -11.36 3.70
CA ILE A 332 22.05 -11.09 4.75
C ILE A 332 21.71 -9.60 4.89
N ARG A 333 22.62 -8.70 4.47
CA ARG A 333 22.40 -7.24 4.48
C ARG A 333 21.41 -6.78 3.41
N THR A 334 21.24 -7.56 2.34
CA THR A 334 20.43 -7.21 1.16
C THR A 334 19.24 -8.13 0.92
N LEU A 335 18.93 -9.01 1.88
CA LEU A 335 17.89 -10.03 1.81
C LEU A 335 16.49 -9.56 1.35
N TYR A 336 16.15 -8.29 1.60
CA TYR A 336 14.86 -7.68 1.24
C TYR A 336 15.01 -6.50 0.25
N VAL A 337 16.16 -6.36 -0.39
CA VAL A 337 16.45 -5.26 -1.31
C VAL A 337 15.91 -5.63 -2.69
N PRO A 338 14.87 -4.97 -3.22
CA PRO A 338 14.39 -5.27 -4.55
C PRO A 338 15.48 -4.96 -5.59
N PRO A 339 15.43 -5.60 -6.76
CA PRO A 339 16.37 -5.32 -7.86
C PRO A 339 16.49 -3.83 -8.15
N ASP A 340 15.37 -3.09 -8.08
CA ASP A 340 15.27 -1.66 -8.35
C ASP A 340 16.20 -0.78 -7.50
N VAL A 341 16.62 -1.26 -6.33
CA VAL A 341 17.53 -0.49 -5.47
C VAL A 341 18.98 -0.59 -5.93
N TYR A 342 19.38 -1.70 -6.56
CA TYR A 342 20.73 -1.87 -7.11
C TYR A 342 20.96 -0.94 -8.30
N LEU A 343 19.95 -0.75 -9.15
CA LEU A 343 20.05 0.13 -10.30
C LEU A 343 18.68 0.78 -10.60
N PRO A 344 18.28 1.84 -9.88
CA PRO A 344 16.95 2.45 -9.99
C PRO A 344 16.58 2.94 -11.38
N ASP A 345 15.28 2.97 -11.72
CA ASP A 345 14.81 3.50 -13.01
C ASP A 345 15.25 4.95 -13.25
N THR A 346 15.33 5.73 -12.17
CA THR A 346 15.83 7.11 -12.22
C THR A 346 17.32 7.15 -12.59
N THR A 347 18.11 6.19 -12.10
CA THR A 347 19.52 6.03 -12.45
C THR A 347 19.66 5.50 -13.88
N ILE A 348 18.88 4.50 -14.31
CA ILE A 348 18.85 4.03 -15.71
C ILE A 348 18.55 5.20 -16.65
N LYS A 349 17.52 5.98 -16.35
CA LYS A 349 17.17 7.16 -17.13
C LYS A 349 18.31 8.17 -17.18
N LEU A 350 18.97 8.43 -16.04
CA LEU A 350 20.10 9.35 -15.97
C LEU A 350 21.30 8.86 -16.81
N LEU A 351 21.60 7.56 -16.76
CA LEU A 351 22.65 6.93 -17.56
C LEU A 351 22.36 7.08 -19.06
N LEU A 352 21.13 6.81 -19.49
CA LEU A 352 20.71 6.97 -20.89
C LEU A 352 20.66 8.43 -21.33
N ASP A 353 20.28 9.34 -20.43
CA ASP A 353 20.28 10.79 -20.70
C ASP A 353 21.69 11.35 -20.87
N ARG A 354 22.68 10.79 -20.15
CA ARG A 354 24.09 11.19 -20.16
C ARG A 354 24.98 10.23 -20.94
N PHE A 355 24.41 9.30 -21.71
CA PHE A 355 25.14 8.16 -22.29
C PHE A 355 26.40 8.58 -23.07
N ALA A 356 26.29 9.63 -23.88
CA ALA A 356 27.41 10.16 -24.67
C ALA A 356 28.56 10.76 -23.83
N LEU A 357 28.32 11.08 -22.56
CA LEU A 357 29.31 11.62 -21.62
C LEU A 357 30.01 10.53 -20.81
N LEU A 358 29.47 9.31 -20.78
CA LEU A 358 30.08 8.18 -20.08
C LEU A 358 31.23 7.65 -20.95
N GLN A 359 32.47 8.13 -20.74
CA GLN A 359 33.64 7.74 -21.55
C GLN A 359 34.61 6.84 -20.76
N SER A 360 34.48 6.83 -19.44
CA SER A 360 35.28 6.03 -18.53
C SER A 360 34.43 5.49 -17.38
N GLN A 361 34.98 4.50 -16.68
CA GLN A 361 34.39 3.97 -15.45
C GLN A 361 34.28 5.04 -14.34
N ASN A 362 35.15 6.05 -14.33
CA ASN A 362 35.06 7.18 -13.42
C ASN A 362 33.82 8.04 -13.70
N ASP A 363 33.51 8.30 -14.97
CA ASP A 363 32.29 9.05 -15.34
C ASP A 363 31.02 8.31 -14.91
N LEU A 364 31.05 6.97 -14.98
CA LEU A 364 29.98 6.11 -14.49
C LEU A 364 29.87 6.25 -12.97
N ALA A 365 30.96 6.05 -12.24
CA ALA A 365 30.99 6.15 -10.78
C ALA A 365 30.48 7.52 -10.29
N ASP A 366 30.89 8.61 -10.94
CA ASP A 366 30.43 9.96 -10.62
C ASP A 366 28.93 10.16 -10.89
N THR A 367 28.44 9.58 -11.99
CA THR A 367 27.01 9.64 -12.36
C THR A 367 26.15 8.83 -11.41
N THR A 368 26.67 7.73 -10.87
CA THR A 368 25.94 6.79 -9.99
C THR A 368 26.34 6.88 -8.53
N LYS A 369 27.09 7.91 -8.12
CA LYS A 369 27.63 8.05 -6.75
C LYS A 369 26.59 8.01 -5.61
N HIS A 370 25.32 8.24 -5.95
CA HIS A 370 24.20 8.20 -5.01
C HIS A 370 23.51 6.83 -4.93
N THR A 371 23.96 5.84 -5.71
CA THR A 371 23.40 4.48 -5.75
C THR A 371 24.34 3.53 -5.00
N THR A 372 24.21 3.48 -3.67
CA THR A 372 25.13 2.74 -2.78
C THR A 372 25.28 1.26 -3.12
N TYR A 373 24.18 0.58 -3.47
CA TYR A 373 24.16 -0.85 -3.77
C TYR A 373 24.82 -1.21 -5.09
N LEU A 374 25.04 -0.23 -5.96
CA LEU A 374 25.67 -0.42 -7.24
C LEU A 374 27.20 -0.40 -7.15
N VAL A 375 27.75 0.19 -6.08
CA VAL A 375 29.20 0.41 -5.92
C VAL A 375 30.01 -0.88 -6.10
N PRO A 376 29.61 -2.04 -5.52
CA PRO A 376 30.35 -3.29 -5.71
C PRO A 376 30.26 -3.87 -7.14
N PHE A 377 29.35 -3.35 -7.97
CA PHE A 377 29.01 -3.87 -9.29
C PHE A 377 29.29 -2.85 -10.41
N LEU A 378 30.08 -1.80 -10.14
CA LEU A 378 30.41 -0.79 -11.15
C LEU A 378 31.15 -1.38 -12.35
N ASP A 379 32.01 -2.39 -12.16
CA ASP A 379 32.68 -3.09 -13.27
C ASP A 379 31.66 -3.76 -14.20
N LYS A 380 30.68 -4.46 -13.61
CA LYS A 380 29.62 -5.16 -14.34
C LYS A 380 28.72 -4.17 -15.09
N LEU A 381 28.37 -3.07 -14.45
CA LEU A 381 27.60 -2.01 -15.10
C LEU A 381 28.41 -1.31 -16.20
N TRP A 382 29.71 -1.10 -16.02
CA TRP A 382 30.57 -0.53 -17.05
C TRP A 382 30.63 -1.42 -18.29
N GLY A 383 30.77 -2.74 -18.11
CA GLY A 383 30.66 -3.72 -19.20
C GLY A 383 29.36 -3.56 -19.98
N ALA A 384 28.21 -3.51 -19.29
CA ALA A 384 26.91 -3.29 -19.92
C ALA A 384 26.81 -1.96 -20.69
N ILE A 385 27.44 -0.89 -20.20
CA ILE A 385 27.51 0.40 -20.89
C ILE A 385 28.39 0.34 -22.15
N CYS A 386 29.44 -0.47 -22.14
CA CYS A 386 30.27 -0.76 -23.32
C CYS A 386 29.48 -1.55 -24.37
N ASP A 387 28.77 -2.62 -23.97
CA ASP A 387 27.93 -3.43 -24.87
C ASP A 387 26.87 -2.57 -25.57
N LEU A 388 26.15 -1.75 -24.79
CA LEU A 388 25.16 -0.82 -25.32
C LEU A 388 25.75 0.18 -26.31
N ARG A 389 27.04 0.54 -26.16
CA ARG A 389 27.72 1.46 -27.08
C ARG A 389 27.89 0.84 -28.45
N GLU A 390 28.36 -0.40 -28.50
CA GLU A 390 28.51 -1.16 -29.73
C GLU A 390 27.16 -1.34 -30.43
N ILE A 391 26.12 -1.71 -29.67
CA ILE A 391 24.75 -1.85 -30.18
C ILE A 391 24.25 -0.52 -30.75
N PHE A 392 24.42 0.58 -30.01
CA PHE A 392 23.96 1.90 -30.44
C PHE A 392 24.71 2.46 -31.63
N ASP A 393 26.01 2.18 -31.77
CA ASP A 393 26.78 2.58 -32.93
C ASP A 393 26.42 1.75 -34.18
N ALA A 394 26.11 0.47 -34.02
CA ALA A 394 25.51 -0.35 -35.09
C ALA A 394 24.14 0.20 -35.53
N MET A 395 23.27 0.54 -34.57
CA MET A 395 21.97 1.16 -34.85
C MET A 395 22.08 2.50 -35.59
N ARG A 396 23.10 3.31 -35.29
CA ARG A 396 23.34 4.60 -35.97
C ARG A 396 23.86 4.46 -37.39
N THR A 397 24.60 3.39 -37.68
CA THR A 397 25.22 3.16 -38.99
C THR A 397 24.33 2.37 -39.96
N ASN A 398 23.08 2.10 -39.57
CA ASN A 398 22.08 1.32 -40.33
C ASN A 398 22.62 -0.05 -40.80
N LYS A 399 23.58 -0.61 -40.04
CA LYS A 399 24.18 -1.92 -40.29
C LYS A 399 23.42 -2.98 -39.51
N ALA A 400 22.23 -3.29 -40.04
CA ALA A 400 21.39 -4.45 -39.77
C ALA A 400 21.04 -4.72 -38.29
N TRP A 401 19.76 -4.57 -38.00
CA TRP A 401 19.08 -5.03 -36.78
C TRP A 401 19.41 -6.51 -36.44
N ASP A 402 19.78 -7.30 -37.45
CA ASP A 402 20.22 -8.71 -37.34
C ASP A 402 21.46 -8.92 -36.45
N ARG A 403 22.37 -7.94 -36.36
CA ARG A 403 23.52 -8.02 -35.45
C ARG A 403 23.15 -7.78 -33.98
N ALA A 404 22.17 -6.91 -33.72
CA ALA A 404 21.70 -6.64 -32.37
C ALA A 404 20.96 -7.87 -31.79
N ASN A 405 20.16 -8.54 -32.61
CA ASN A 405 19.53 -9.81 -32.23
C ASN A 405 20.55 -10.91 -31.94
N GLY A 406 21.63 -11.02 -32.71
CA GLY A 406 22.70 -11.99 -32.46
C GLY A 406 23.42 -11.80 -31.11
N VAL A 407 23.62 -10.55 -30.68
CA VAL A 407 24.21 -10.23 -29.36
C VAL A 407 23.22 -10.51 -28.23
N LEU A 408 21.94 -10.17 -28.42
CA LEU A 408 20.87 -10.45 -27.45
C LEU A 408 20.65 -11.97 -27.27
N SER A 409 20.64 -12.74 -28.36
CA SER A 409 20.52 -14.20 -28.31
C SER A 409 21.74 -14.88 -27.67
N GLY A 410 22.95 -14.34 -27.88
CA GLY A 410 24.17 -14.83 -27.24
C GLY A 410 24.22 -14.61 -25.72
N LEU A 411 23.38 -13.70 -25.20
CA LEU A 411 23.21 -13.39 -23.79
C LEU A 411 21.96 -14.08 -23.17
N GLY A 412 21.23 -14.90 -23.94
CA GLY A 412 20.06 -15.64 -23.48
C GLY A 412 18.72 -14.89 -23.56
N PHE A 413 18.62 -13.85 -24.41
CA PHE A 413 17.37 -13.10 -24.63
C PHE A 413 16.67 -13.54 -25.91
N ASP A 414 15.47 -14.11 -25.79
CA ASP A 414 14.52 -14.32 -26.89
C ASP A 414 13.54 -13.13 -26.95
N ALA A 415 13.77 -12.18 -27.84
CA ALA A 415 12.83 -11.08 -28.08
C ALA A 415 12.13 -11.29 -29.43
N GLU A 416 10.91 -11.85 -29.42
CA GLU A 416 9.99 -11.74 -30.55
C GLU A 416 9.43 -10.30 -30.57
N ILE A 417 9.95 -9.46 -31.46
CA ILE A 417 9.32 -8.17 -31.78
C ILE A 417 9.18 -8.10 -33.30
N GLU A 418 7.93 -8.16 -33.77
CA GLU A 418 7.56 -8.06 -35.18
C GLU A 418 8.09 -6.75 -35.81
N GLY A 419 8.82 -6.91 -36.92
CA GLY A 419 9.35 -5.81 -37.71
C GLY A 419 8.24 -5.12 -38.50
N GLY A 420 7.95 -3.86 -38.14
CA GLY A 420 7.18 -2.97 -39.00
C GLY A 420 8.06 -2.43 -40.12
N GLU A 421 7.87 -2.94 -41.33
CA GLU A 421 8.41 -2.35 -42.55
C GLU A 421 7.87 -0.93 -42.74
N GLY A 422 8.75 -0.02 -43.17
CA GLY A 422 8.40 1.35 -43.49
C GLY A 422 7.53 1.45 -44.73
N SER A 423 6.56 2.35 -44.70
CA SER A 423 6.07 3.01 -45.90
C SER A 423 5.91 4.51 -45.63
N ASN A 424 6.31 5.27 -46.64
CA ASN A 424 6.42 6.72 -46.67
C ASN A 424 5.06 7.42 -46.66
N SER A 425 5.09 8.68 -46.19
CA SER A 425 4.31 9.84 -46.62
C SER A 425 2.88 9.64 -47.13
N GLU A 426 1.91 10.28 -46.47
CA GLU A 426 1.05 11.27 -47.13
C GLU A 426 0.33 12.16 -46.10
N VAL A 427 0.21 13.42 -46.49
CA VAL A 427 -0.57 14.49 -45.89
C VAL A 427 -1.98 14.33 -46.44
N ASP A 428 -3.03 14.42 -45.61
CA ASP A 428 -4.20 15.26 -45.91
C ASP A 428 -5.24 15.27 -44.78
N GLU A 429 -5.89 16.43 -44.70
CA GLU A 429 -6.96 16.83 -43.80
C GLU A 429 -8.35 16.24 -44.22
N ILE A 430 -9.34 16.55 -43.36
CA ILE A 430 -10.79 16.65 -43.62
C ILE A 430 -11.65 15.41 -43.26
N GLY A 431 -12.33 15.55 -42.10
CA GLY A 431 -13.79 15.62 -41.96
C GLY A 431 -14.69 14.44 -42.39
N GLY A 432 -15.64 14.08 -41.51
CA GLY A 432 -16.90 13.46 -41.95
C GLY A 432 -17.48 12.39 -41.03
N SER A 433 -18.71 12.64 -40.59
CA SER A 433 -19.60 11.82 -39.76
C SER A 433 -20.08 10.51 -40.37
N ALA A 434 -20.44 9.53 -39.52
CA ALA A 434 -21.72 8.77 -39.47
C ALA A 434 -21.53 7.60 -38.49
N ASP A 435 -22.25 7.56 -37.37
CA ASP A 435 -23.52 6.85 -37.21
C ASP A 435 -23.53 5.43 -37.79
N GLN A 436 -23.55 4.42 -36.90
CA GLN A 436 -24.56 3.38 -36.92
C GLN A 436 -24.58 2.50 -35.65
N ASN A 437 -25.78 2.47 -35.06
CA ASN A 437 -26.30 1.55 -34.07
C ASN A 437 -26.10 0.08 -34.44
N VAL A 438 -25.68 -0.76 -33.47
CA VAL A 438 -26.29 -2.09 -33.26
C VAL A 438 -26.33 -2.39 -31.77
N GLY A 439 -27.55 -2.57 -31.24
CA GLY A 439 -27.83 -2.88 -29.84
C GLY A 439 -27.50 -4.32 -29.44
N HIS A 440 -27.32 -4.53 -28.13
CA HIS A 440 -27.58 -5.82 -27.51
C HIS A 440 -28.13 -5.65 -26.09
N GLN A 441 -29.06 -6.55 -25.80
CA GLN A 441 -30.08 -6.55 -24.76
C GLN A 441 -29.56 -6.67 -23.33
N GLU A 442 -30.36 -6.08 -22.45
CA GLU A 442 -30.41 -6.26 -21.00
C GLU A 442 -30.61 -7.73 -20.60
N SER A 443 -29.95 -8.16 -19.53
CA SER A 443 -30.53 -9.14 -18.61
C SER A 443 -30.11 -8.83 -17.17
N SER A 444 -31.05 -8.26 -16.44
CA SER A 444 -31.05 -8.05 -15.00
C SER A 444 -31.11 -9.37 -14.23
N ALA A 445 -30.33 -9.49 -13.16
CA ALA A 445 -30.62 -10.45 -12.09
C ALA A 445 -30.23 -9.83 -10.73
N ALA A 446 -31.21 -9.23 -10.08
CA ALA A 446 -31.19 -8.99 -8.64
C ALA A 446 -31.58 -10.27 -7.89
N PRO A 447 -31.14 -10.45 -6.64
CA PRO A 447 -31.92 -11.21 -5.68
C PRO A 447 -32.35 -10.32 -4.50
N ASN A 448 -33.63 -9.95 -4.55
CA ASN A 448 -34.62 -10.03 -3.47
C ASN A 448 -34.15 -9.79 -2.02
N VAL A 449 -34.41 -8.56 -1.58
CA VAL A 449 -34.73 -8.23 -0.19
C VAL A 449 -36.11 -8.80 0.14
N ALA A 450 -36.23 -9.56 1.22
CA ALA A 450 -37.51 -9.89 1.85
C ALA A 450 -37.60 -9.20 3.21
N ILE A 451 -38.57 -8.29 3.33
CA ILE A 451 -39.04 -7.70 4.59
C ILE A 451 -40.30 -8.47 5.02
N VAL A 452 -40.62 -8.30 6.31
CA VAL A 452 -41.88 -8.44 7.06
C VAL A 452 -42.21 -9.82 7.69
N PRO A 453 -42.91 -9.88 8.86
CA PRO A 453 -43.21 -8.87 9.90
C PRO A 453 -42.90 -9.30 11.35
N THR A 454 -42.89 -8.31 12.22
CA THR A 454 -43.03 -8.37 13.69
C THR A 454 -44.32 -9.04 14.16
N THR A 455 -44.20 -9.95 15.13
CA THR A 455 -45.09 -10.23 16.30
C THR A 455 -44.29 -11.20 17.19
N ARG A 456 -44.07 -11.03 18.49
CA ARG A 456 -44.81 -10.38 19.57
C ARG A 456 -43.83 -10.00 20.68
#